data_AF-A0A939ENP7-F1
#
_entry.id   AF-A0A939ENP7-F1
#
_cell.length_a   1.000
_cell.length_b   1.000
_cell.length_c   1.000
_cell.angle_alpha   90.00
_cell.angle_beta   90.00
_cell.angle_gamma   90.00
#
_symmetry.space_group_name_H-M   'P 1'
#
loop_
_entity.id
_entity.type
_entity.pdbx_description
1 polymer ?
#
loop_
_entity_poly.entity_id
_entity_poly.type
_entity_poly.pdbx_seq_one_letter_code
_entity_poly.pdbx_strand_id
1 'polypeptide(L)' 'MNIKTLLAEEKRLGLNCNYCGRFRYLNHGRFAPSTPVEAIAKTLTCARCGSEDVETFAVTRTSEKGYWPAERS' A
#
# COMPACT_ATOMS: atom_id res chain seq x y z
N MET A 1 -10.33 -7.25 -0.07
CA MET A 1 -9.40 -7.47 -1.21
C MET A 1 -8.12 -8.10 -0.71
N ASN A 2 -7.58 -9.11 -1.41
CA ASN A 2 -6.30 -9.75 -1.08
C ASN A 2 -5.21 -9.43 -2.11
N ILE A 3 -3.98 -9.87 -1.85
CA ILE A 3 -2.83 -9.64 -2.75
C ILE A 3 -3.07 -10.19 -4.16
N LYS A 4 -3.67 -11.38 -4.30
CA LYS A 4 -3.96 -11.98 -5.60
C LYS A 4 -4.87 -11.07 -6.44
N THR A 5 -5.98 -10.60 -5.85
CA THR A 5 -6.92 -9.69 -6.53
C THR A 5 -6.28 -8.34 -6.83
N LEU A 6 -5.46 -7.81 -5.92
CA LEU A 6 -4.73 -6.56 -6.12
C LEU A 6 -3.85 -6.62 -7.38
N LEU A 7 -3.15 -7.74 -7.60
CA LEU A 7 -2.32 -7.93 -8.79
C LEU A 7 -3.14 -8.17 -10.06
N ALA A 8 -4.23 -8.92 -9.96
CA ALA A 8 -5.13 -9.15 -11.09
C ALA A 8 -5.79 -7.87 -11.60
N GLU A 9 -6.02 -6.89 -10.71
CA GLU A 9 -6.55 -5.57 -11.04
C GLU A 9 -5.45 -4.55 -11.40
N GLU A 10 -4.20 -5.00 -11.60
CA GLU A 10 -3.04 -4.15 -11.90
C GLU A 10 -2.86 -2.98 -10.90
N LYS A 11 -3.22 -3.19 -9.64
CA LYS A 11 -3.05 -2.22 -8.55
C LYS A 11 -1.73 -2.44 -7.83
N ARG A 12 -1.26 -1.43 -7.10
CA ARG A 12 -0.08 -1.54 -6.22
C ARG A 12 -0.48 -1.55 -4.75
N LEU A 13 0.33 -2.19 -3.92
CA LEU A 13 0.17 -2.13 -2.46
C LEU A 13 0.77 -0.84 -1.92
N GLY A 14 -0.08 0.04 -1.39
CA GLY A 14 0.30 1.26 -0.69
C GLY A 14 0.31 1.07 0.82
N LEU A 15 1.15 1.84 1.49
CA LEU A 15 1.15 2.05 2.94
C LEU A 15 1.10 3.56 3.18
N ASN A 16 0.19 4.02 4.03
CA ASN A 16 0.18 5.36 4.59
C ASN A 16 0.38 5.30 6.11
N CYS A 17 1.11 6.26 6.67
CA CYS A 17 1.16 6.46 8.10
C CYS A 17 0.31 7.67 8.45
N ASN A 18 -0.74 7.47 9.24
CA ASN A 18 -1.66 8.55 9.61
C ASN A 18 -1.04 9.53 10.61
N TYR A 19 -0.02 9.08 11.35
CA TYR A 19 0.69 9.92 12.30
C TYR A 19 1.62 10.96 11.62
N CYS A 20 2.41 10.55 10.63
CA CYS A 20 3.41 11.44 9.99
C CYS A 20 3.17 11.72 8.50
N GLY A 21 2.05 11.24 7.95
CA GLY A 21 1.67 11.40 6.53
C GLY A 21 2.58 10.68 5.54
N ARG A 22 3.43 9.74 6.01
CA ARG A 22 4.39 9.05 5.14
C ARG A 22 3.66 8.01 4.28
N PHE A 23 3.57 8.30 2.98
CA PHE A 23 3.12 7.33 1.98
C PHE A 23 4.30 6.58 1.33
N ARG A 24 4.17 5.27 1.08
CA ARG A 24 5.12 4.48 0.26
C ARG A 24 4.44 3.30 -0.42
N TYR A 25 5.08 2.78 -1.47
CA TYR A 25 4.76 1.46 -1.99
C TYR A 25 5.43 0.35 -1.18
N LEU A 26 4.71 -0.76 -1.04
CA LEU A 26 5.22 -2.00 -0.46
C LEU A 26 5.48 -3.03 -1.56
N ASN A 27 6.48 -3.87 -1.32
CA ASN A 27 6.71 -5.04 -2.17
C ASN A 27 5.67 -6.12 -1.84
N HIS A 28 4.67 -6.27 -2.71
CA HIS A 28 3.60 -7.27 -2.55
C HIS A 28 4.13 -8.72 -2.53
N GLY A 29 5.29 -9.00 -3.14
CA GLY A 29 5.89 -10.34 -3.19
C GLY A 29 6.36 -10.88 -1.83
N ARG A 30 6.31 -10.05 -0.78
CA ARG A 30 6.61 -10.47 0.60
C ARG A 30 5.38 -11.01 1.34
N PHE A 31 4.19 -10.98 0.73
CA PHE A 31 2.94 -11.37 1.36
C PHE A 31 2.31 -12.55 0.61
N ALA A 32 1.61 -13.42 1.36
CA ALA A 32 0.92 -14.54 0.73
C ALA A 32 -0.21 -14.02 -0.18
N PRO A 33 -0.49 -14.66 -1.32
CA PRO A 33 -1.54 -14.21 -2.25
C PRO A 33 -2.94 -14.11 -1.62
N SER A 34 -3.21 -14.93 -0.59
CA SER A 34 -4.46 -14.94 0.17
C SER A 34 -4.54 -13.86 1.24
N THR A 35 -3.44 -13.18 1.58
CA THR A 35 -3.41 -12.17 2.63
C THR A 35 -4.30 -10.97 2.28
N PRO A 36 -5.26 -10.59 3.15
CA PRO A 36 -6.04 -9.37 2.98
C PRO A 36 -5.14 -8.14 3.05
N VAL A 37 -5.34 -7.19 2.13
CA VAL A 37 -4.52 -5.97 2.05
C VAL A 37 -4.52 -5.21 3.37
N GLU A 38 -5.69 -4.97 3.96
CA GLU A 38 -5.87 -4.26 5.24
C GLU A 38 -5.24 -4.97 6.44
N ALA A 39 -5.08 -6.30 6.38
CA ALA A 39 -4.47 -7.06 7.47
C ALA A 39 -2.94 -6.90 7.51
N ILE A 40 -2.33 -6.46 6.40
CA ILE A 40 -0.88 -6.25 6.30
C ILE A 40 -0.43 -5.11 7.22
N ALA A 41 -1.19 -4.02 7.31
CA ALA A 41 -0.86 -2.89 8.17
C ALA A 41 -0.69 -3.28 9.64
N LYS A 42 -1.47 -4.26 10.13
CA LYS A 42 -1.43 -4.72 11.53
C LYS A 42 -0.10 -5.33 11.96
N THR A 43 0.76 -5.70 11.01
CA THR A 43 2.08 -6.29 11.29
C THR A 43 3.22 -5.32 10.98
N LEU A 44 2.91 -4.06 10.67
CA LEU A 44 3.87 -3.06 10.22
C LEU A 44 3.89 -1.85 11.15
N THR A 45 5.04 -1.19 11.15
CA THR A 45 5.21 0.13 11.75
C THR A 45 5.76 1.09 10.70
N CYS A 46 5.53 2.39 10.92
CA CYS A 46 6.07 3.40 10.03
C CYS A 46 7.60 3.42 10.12
N ALA A 47 8.27 3.13 9.01
CA ALA A 47 9.73 3.16 8.93
C ALA A 47 10.37 4.54 9.18
N ARG A 48 9.58 5.62 9.23
CA ARG A 48 10.05 6.99 9.51
C ARG A 48 9.90 7.36 10.99
N CYS A 49 8.69 7.19 11.56
CA CYS A 49 8.37 7.65 12.91
C CYS A 49 8.14 6.53 13.93
N GLY A 50 8.18 5.26 13.50
CA GLY A 50 7.93 4.10 14.36
C GLY A 50 6.48 3.86 14.75
N SER A 51 5.54 4.73 14.36
CA SER A 51 4.12 4.59 14.72
C SER A 51 3.49 3.32 14.14
N GLU A 52 2.66 2.66 14.93
CA GLU A 52 1.78 1.55 14.53
C GLU A 52 0.51 2.04 13.82
N ASP A 53 0.25 3.36 13.84
CA ASP A 53 -0.86 4.00 13.12
C ASP A 53 -0.52 4.12 11.62
N VAL A 54 -0.56 2.97 10.98
CA VAL A 54 -0.36 2.78 9.55
C VAL A 54 -1.52 2.01 8.94
N GLU A 55 -1.76 2.26 7.66
CA GLU A 55 -2.84 1.63 6.90
C GLU A 55 -2.35 1.23 5.52
N THR A 56 -2.82 0.07 5.07
CA THR A 56 -2.48 -0.51 3.76
C THR A 56 -3.71 -0.52 2.88
N PHE A 57 -3.51 -0.14 1.62
CA PHE A 57 -4.60 0.02 0.65
C PHE A 57 -4.11 -0.30 -0.76
N ALA A 58 -5.05 -0.61 -1.66
CA ALA A 58 -4.70 -0.74 -3.06
C ALA A 58 -4.66 0.63 -3.72
N VAL A 59 -3.55 0.88 -4.39
CA VAL A 59 -3.29 2.10 -5.13
C VAL A 59 -3.64 1.82 -6.58
N THR A 60 -4.59 2.57 -7.13
CA THR A 60 -4.92 2.60 -8.55
C THR A 60 -4.07 3.64 -9.29
N ARG A 61 -3.85 3.42 -10.58
CA ARG A 61 -3.36 4.47 -11.48
C ARG A 61 -4.45 5.53 -11.60
N THR A 62 -4.08 6.81 -11.59
CA THR A 62 -5.05 7.86 -11.91
C THR A 62 -5.42 7.75 -13.39
N SER A 63 -6.71 7.51 -13.68
CA SER A 63 -7.27 7.29 -15.02
C SER A 63 -6.97 8.42 -16.01
N GLU A 64 -6.74 9.63 -15.51
CA GLU A 64 -6.51 10.82 -16.34
C GLU A 64 -5.07 10.94 -16.87
N LYS A 65 -4.08 10.26 -16.26
CA LYS A 65 -2.66 10.49 -16.62
C LYS A 65 -1.76 9.25 -16.59
N GLY A 66 -2.21 8.08 -16.15
CA GLY A 66 -1.41 6.84 -16.16
C GLY A 66 -0.25 6.77 -15.15
N TYR A 67 -0.01 7.84 -14.38
CA TYR A 67 1.00 7.91 -13.33
C TYR A 67 0.54 7.22 -12.03
N TRP A 68 1.51 6.67 -11.31
CA TRP A 68 1.30 6.22 -9.94
C TRP A 68 1.30 7.42 -8.98
N PRO A 69 0.46 7.47 -7.92
CA PRO A 69 0.37 8.63 -7.03
C PRO A 69 1.71 9.13 -6.42
N ALA A 70 2.71 8.25 -6.23
CA ALA A 70 4.03 8.67 -5.74
C ALA A 70 4.96 9.26 -6.83
N GLU A 71 4.52 9.31 -8.09
CA GLU A 71 5.27 9.85 -9.22
C GLU A 71 4.89 11.30 -9.55
N ARG A 72 3.95 11.91 -8.82
CA ARG A 72 3.77 13.38 -8.84
C ARG A 72 4.77 14.00 -7.89
N SER A 73 5.97 14.29 -8.39
CA SER A 73 6.83 15.34 -7.86
C SER A 73 6.88 16.51 -8.83
#